data_AF-A0A7V5ZCS6-F1
#
_entry.id   AF-A0A7V5ZCS6-F1
#
_cell.length_a   1.000
_cell.length_b   1.000
_cell.length_c   1.000
_cell.angle_alpha   90.00
_cell.angle_beta   90.00
_cell.angle_gamma   90.00
#
_symmetry.space_group_name_H-M   'P 1'
#
loop_
_entity.id
_entity.type
_entity.pdbx_description
1 polymer ?
#
loop_
_entity_poly.entity_id
_entity_poly.type
_entity_poly.pdbx_seq_one_letter_code
_entity_poly.pdbx_strand_id
1 'polypeptide(L)'
;MIRHFSLLALVSLWWGALAYAQPVIDGSWDPVYQVLAVQNTQTGFGDNNLGLVDYANGSELDVAYGVIQDGWLYLLLAGNLESNFNKLEIFFDTRPGGQNRLRGDNPDVDFGG
;
A
#
# COMPACT_ATOMS: atom_id res chain seq x y z
N MET A 1 -41.20 55.51 -20.30
CA MET A 1 -39.79 55.11 -20.45
C MET A 1 -39.15 55.20 -19.07
N ILE A 2 -38.77 54.05 -18.50
CA ILE A 2 -37.66 53.80 -17.54
C ILE A 2 -37.86 52.33 -17.10
N ARG A 3 -36.87 51.49 -17.42
CA ARG A 3 -36.85 50.04 -17.18
C ARG A 3 -36.20 49.79 -15.82
N HIS A 4 -36.84 49.01 -14.95
CA HIS A 4 -36.17 48.50 -13.74
C HIS A 4 -35.48 47.19 -14.09
N PHE A 5 -34.15 47.19 -13.97
CA PHE A 5 -33.27 46.05 -14.19
C PHE A 5 -33.38 45.06 -13.01
N SER A 6 -33.62 43.79 -13.31
CA SER A 6 -33.52 42.69 -12.35
C SER A 6 -32.05 42.43 -12.01
N LEU A 7 -31.69 42.41 -10.74
CA LEU A 7 -30.38 41.95 -10.26
C LEU A 7 -30.56 40.54 -9.67
N LEU A 8 -30.35 39.50 -10.48
CA LEU A 8 -30.10 38.16 -9.96
C LEU A 8 -28.61 38.06 -9.63
N ALA A 9 -28.28 38.01 -8.34
CA ALA A 9 -26.94 37.68 -7.89
C ALA A 9 -26.70 36.17 -8.08
N LEU A 10 -25.88 35.82 -9.07
CA LEU A 10 -25.34 34.47 -9.24
C LEU A 10 -24.27 34.22 -8.16
N VAL A 11 -24.60 33.41 -7.16
CA VAL A 11 -23.62 32.85 -6.23
C VAL A 11 -23.04 31.60 -6.89
N SER A 12 -21.87 31.70 -7.50
CA SER A 12 -21.10 30.53 -7.93
C SER A 12 -20.40 29.92 -6.71
N LEU A 13 -20.92 28.80 -6.20
CA LEU A 13 -20.21 27.96 -5.24
C LEU A 13 -19.07 27.24 -5.98
N TRP A 14 -17.83 27.66 -5.69
CA TRP A 14 -16.63 26.95 -6.12
C TRP A 14 -16.52 25.68 -5.26
N TRP A 15 -16.95 24.55 -5.81
CA TRP A 15 -16.68 23.25 -5.23
C TRP A 15 -15.22 22.89 -5.54
N GLY A 16 -14.29 23.40 -4.74
CA GLY A 16 -12.91 22.95 -4.78
C GLY A 16 -12.86 21.48 -4.37
N ALA A 17 -12.40 20.60 -5.24
CA ALA A 17 -12.07 19.24 -4.85
C ALA A 17 -11.00 19.31 -3.76
N LEU A 18 -11.19 18.59 -2.65
CA LEU A 18 -10.13 18.38 -1.68
C LEU A 18 -9.02 17.59 -2.38
N ALA A 19 -7.90 18.24 -2.67
CA ALA A 19 -6.69 17.55 -3.11
C ALA A 19 -6.06 16.91 -1.88
N TYR A 20 -6.13 15.59 -1.78
CA TYR A 20 -5.32 14.86 -0.81
C TYR A 20 -3.91 14.76 -1.37
N ALA A 21 -2.90 15.09 -0.56
CA ALA A 21 -1.51 14.83 -0.93
C ALA A 21 -1.35 13.32 -1.15
N GLN A 22 -0.55 12.93 -2.16
CA GLN A 22 -0.21 11.52 -2.35
C GLN A 22 0.58 11.01 -1.13
N PRO A 23 0.44 9.73 -0.76
CA PRO A 23 1.26 9.14 0.30
C PRO A 23 2.75 9.33 0.00
N VAL A 24 3.52 9.65 1.04
CA VAL A 24 4.98 9.75 0.93
C VAL A 24 5.56 8.33 0.94
N ILE A 25 6.50 8.04 0.05
CA ILE A 25 7.19 6.74 -0.03
C ILE A 25 8.58 6.88 0.60
N ASP A 26 8.62 6.83 1.93
CA ASP A 26 9.87 6.96 2.71
C ASP A 26 10.10 5.81 3.71
N GLY A 27 9.22 4.80 3.70
CA GLY A 27 9.27 3.65 4.61
C GLY A 27 8.65 3.91 5.98
N SER A 28 8.12 5.10 6.25
CA SER A 28 7.37 5.39 7.48
C SER A 28 5.86 5.19 7.27
N TRP A 29 5.16 4.88 8.36
CA TRP A 29 3.71 4.83 8.34
C TRP A 29 3.10 6.23 8.45
N ASP A 30 2.23 6.56 7.49
CA ASP A 30 1.41 7.77 7.50
C ASP A 30 -0.06 7.45 7.84
N PRO A 31 -0.82 8.37 8.48
CA PRO A 31 -2.23 8.16 8.81
C PRO A 31 -3.18 7.87 7.63
N VAL A 32 -2.73 8.14 6.39
CA VAL A 32 -3.50 7.83 5.17
C VAL A 32 -3.61 6.32 4.93
N TYR A 33 -2.62 5.56 5.38
CA TYR A 33 -2.58 4.11 5.23
C TYR A 33 -3.55 3.40 6.20
N GLN A 34 -4.30 2.43 5.70
CA GLN A 34 -5.20 1.59 6.49
C GLN A 34 -4.60 0.19 6.66
N VAL A 35 -4.88 -0.47 7.79
CA VAL A 35 -4.49 -1.87 8.01
C VAL A 35 -5.28 -2.76 7.05
N LEU A 36 -4.58 -3.53 6.21
CA LEU A 36 -5.17 -4.53 5.32
C LEU A 36 -5.07 -5.94 5.92
N ALA A 37 -3.94 -6.25 6.56
CA ALA A 37 -3.72 -7.52 7.24
C ALA A 37 -2.71 -7.34 8.38
N VAL A 38 -2.88 -8.10 9.47
CA VAL A 38 -1.90 -8.23 10.55
C VAL A 38 -1.48 -9.69 10.60
N GLN A 39 -0.18 -9.95 10.66
CA GLN A 39 0.33 -11.29 10.85
C GLN A 39 0.17 -11.69 12.31
N ASN A 40 -0.70 -12.66 12.56
CA ASN A 40 -0.93 -13.22 13.89
C ASN A 40 -0.39 -14.66 14.03
N THR A 41 0.25 -15.16 12.98
CA THR A 41 0.84 -16.51 12.95
C THR A 41 2.34 -16.35 12.84
N GLN A 42 3.06 -16.69 13.91
CA GLN A 42 4.51 -16.61 13.95
C GLN A 42 5.14 -17.54 12.91
N THR A 43 6.23 -17.07 12.31
CA THR A 43 7.03 -17.86 11.37
C THR A 43 8.17 -18.58 12.10
N GLY A 44 8.82 -19.51 11.42
CA GLY A 44 10.05 -20.15 11.92
C GLY A 44 11.33 -19.34 11.61
N PHE A 45 11.22 -18.19 10.94
CA PHE A 45 12.38 -17.40 10.48
C PHE A 45 12.85 -16.37 11.53
N GLY A 46 12.05 -16.10 12.56
CA GLY A 46 12.41 -15.28 13.73
C GLY A 46 12.48 -13.77 13.49
N ASP A 47 12.44 -13.04 14.60
CA ASP A 47 12.47 -11.58 14.64
C ASP A 47 13.87 -11.01 14.35
N ASN A 48 13.93 -9.81 13.77
CA ASN A 48 15.19 -9.06 13.73
C ASN A 48 15.49 -8.43 15.10
N ASN A 49 16.68 -8.68 15.65
CA ASN A 49 17.09 -8.15 16.96
C ASN A 49 18.34 -7.26 16.93
N LEU A 50 18.80 -6.85 15.74
CA LEU A 50 20.05 -6.10 15.58
C LEU A 50 19.88 -4.58 15.67
N GLY A 51 18.68 -4.05 15.45
CA GLY A 51 18.42 -2.60 15.44
C GLY A 51 19.14 -1.83 14.34
N LEU A 52 19.58 -2.52 13.28
CA LEU A 52 20.22 -1.94 12.10
C LEU A 52 19.16 -1.64 11.04
N VAL A 53 19.29 -0.51 10.33
CA VAL A 53 18.29 -0.06 9.36
C VAL A 53 18.34 -0.85 8.04
N ASP A 54 19.55 -1.25 7.61
CA ASP A 54 19.79 -1.91 6.32
C ASP A 54 20.23 -3.38 6.48
N TYR A 55 20.09 -3.94 7.69
CA TYR A 55 20.51 -5.32 7.96
C TYR A 55 19.60 -5.99 8.98
N ALA A 56 19.07 -7.16 8.62
CA ALA A 56 18.20 -7.97 9.47
C ALA A 56 18.69 -9.42 9.55
N ASN A 57 18.56 -10.04 10.72
CA ASN A 57 18.90 -11.44 10.97
C ASN A 57 17.68 -12.36 11.16
N GLY A 58 16.51 -11.93 10.70
CA GLY A 58 15.28 -12.70 10.70
C GLY A 58 14.29 -12.17 9.66
N SER A 59 13.30 -12.97 9.28
CA SER A 59 12.22 -12.58 8.35
C SER A 59 10.86 -12.71 9.02
N GLU A 60 10.14 -11.61 9.13
CA GLU A 60 8.79 -11.57 9.67
C GLU A 60 8.03 -10.38 9.09
N LEU A 61 6.82 -10.64 8.59
CA LEU A 61 5.87 -9.58 8.28
C LEU A 61 5.06 -9.30 9.54
N ASP A 62 4.89 -8.04 9.92
CA ASP A 62 4.06 -7.67 11.06
C ASP A 62 2.65 -7.27 10.60
N VAL A 63 2.61 -6.34 9.65
CA VAL A 63 1.37 -5.72 9.18
C VAL A 63 1.55 -5.25 7.76
N ALA A 64 0.53 -5.51 6.94
CA ALA A 64 0.38 -4.91 5.65
C ALA A 64 -0.62 -3.75 5.76
N TYR A 65 -0.15 -2.55 5.47
CA TYR A 65 -1.01 -1.40 5.25
C TYR A 65 -1.16 -1.09 3.77
N GLY A 66 -2.27 -0.45 3.42
CA GLY A 66 -2.43 0.09 2.08
C GLY A 66 -3.55 1.10 1.95
N VAL A 67 -3.51 1.81 0.83
CA VAL A 67 -4.52 2.76 0.40
C VAL A 67 -4.53 2.82 -1.12
N ILE A 68 -5.71 2.98 -1.71
CA ILE A 68 -5.84 3.31 -3.13
C ILE A 68 -6.14 4.80 -3.22
N GLN A 69 -5.27 5.55 -3.89
CA GLN A 69 -5.44 6.99 -4.10
C GLN A 69 -5.02 7.36 -5.52
N ASP A 70 -5.86 8.17 -6.20
CA ASP A 70 -5.61 8.65 -7.57
C ASP A 70 -5.26 7.54 -8.58
N GLY A 71 -5.86 6.35 -8.42
CA GLY A 71 -5.66 5.20 -9.29
C GLY A 71 -4.42 4.34 -8.97
N TRP A 72 -3.68 4.68 -7.91
CA TRP A 72 -2.50 3.93 -7.46
C TRP A 72 -2.79 3.17 -6.17
N LEU A 73 -2.29 1.94 -6.08
CA LEU A 73 -2.22 1.19 -4.83
C LEU A 73 -0.88 1.50 -4.16
N TYR A 74 -0.95 2.06 -2.97
CA TYR A 74 0.19 2.28 -2.09
C TYR A 74 0.19 1.18 -1.02
N LEU A 75 1.34 0.55 -0.80
CA LEU A 75 1.52 -0.50 0.19
C LEU A 75 2.69 -0.14 1.11
N LEU A 76 2.48 -0.31 2.41
CA LEU A 76 3.55 -0.33 3.40
C LEU A 76 3.52 -1.70 4.07
N LEU A 77 4.58 -2.49 3.87
CA LEU A 77 4.74 -3.80 4.47
C LEU A 77 5.74 -3.65 5.61
N ALA A 78 5.25 -3.63 6.84
CA ALA A 78 6.08 -3.50 8.02
C ALA A 78 6.58 -4.86 8.51
N GLY A 79 7.73 -4.85 9.19
CA GLY A 79 8.43 -6.03 9.64
C GLY A 79 9.86 -6.08 9.09
N ASN A 80 10.46 -7.25 9.08
CA ASN A 80 11.83 -7.49 8.63
C ASN A 80 11.90 -8.51 7.50
N LEU A 81 12.78 -8.25 6.55
CA LEU A 81 13.24 -9.23 5.57
C LEU A 81 14.71 -9.50 5.86
N GLU A 82 15.04 -10.76 6.20
CA GLU A 82 16.40 -11.15 6.54
C GLU A 82 17.37 -10.78 5.41
N SER A 83 18.54 -10.26 5.76
CA SER A 83 19.57 -9.82 4.81
C SER A 83 20.38 -11.00 4.27
N ASN A 84 19.68 -11.87 3.57
CA ASN A 84 20.22 -13.03 2.87
C ASN A 84 19.51 -13.18 1.51
N PHE A 85 19.31 -14.42 1.04
CA PHE A 85 18.62 -14.70 -0.23
C PHE A 85 17.11 -14.96 -0.07
N ASN A 86 16.53 -14.64 1.10
CA ASN A 86 15.09 -14.62 1.29
C ASN A 86 14.46 -13.53 0.41
N LYS A 87 13.23 -13.77 -0.01
CA LYS A 87 12.50 -12.91 -0.94
C LYS A 87 11.10 -12.65 -0.43
N LEU A 88 10.56 -11.50 -0.86
CA LEU A 88 9.18 -11.13 -0.62
C LEU A 88 8.44 -11.16 -1.96
N GLU A 89 7.49 -12.07 -2.07
CA GLU A 89 6.63 -12.22 -3.24
C GLU A 89 5.23 -11.65 -2.94
N ILE A 90 4.71 -10.83 -3.84
CA ILE A 90 3.39 -10.19 -3.71
C ILE A 90 2.54 -10.55 -4.92
N PHE A 91 1.38 -11.16 -4.67
CA PHE A 91 0.46 -11.60 -5.71
C PHE A 91 -0.73 -10.66 -5.79
N PHE A 92 -1.01 -10.14 -6.99
CA PHE A 92 -2.18 -9.31 -7.26
C PHE A 92 -3.22 -10.09 -8.05
N ASP A 93 -4.41 -10.23 -7.48
CA ASP A 93 -5.59 -10.71 -8.20
C ASP A 93 -6.32 -9.52 -8.85
N THR A 94 -6.08 -9.29 -10.14
CA THR A 94 -6.55 -8.09 -10.86
C THR A 94 -7.64 -8.37 -11.90
N ARG A 95 -8.09 -9.62 -12.05
CA ARG A 95 -9.10 -10.02 -13.05
C ARG A 95 -9.77 -11.34 -12.66
N PRO A 96 -10.99 -11.63 -13.16
CA PRO A 96 -11.60 -12.94 -12.96
C PRO A 96 -10.70 -14.10 -13.39
N GLY A 97 -10.70 -15.16 -12.60
CA GLY A 97 -9.69 -16.22 -12.65
C GLY A 97 -8.74 -16.08 -11.46
N GLY A 98 -7.79 -16.98 -11.29
CA GLY A 98 -6.84 -16.91 -10.19
C GLY A 98 -6.24 -18.27 -9.85
N GLN A 99 -5.40 -18.27 -8.83
CA GLN A 99 -4.71 -19.46 -8.34
C GLN A 99 -4.92 -19.58 -6.84
N ASN A 100 -5.62 -20.63 -6.39
CA ASN A 100 -6.00 -20.80 -4.99
C ASN A 100 -4.90 -21.44 -4.11
N ARG A 101 -3.73 -21.71 -4.68
CA ARG A 101 -2.55 -22.26 -4.01
C ARG A 101 -1.32 -21.89 -4.83
N LEU A 102 -0.14 -21.77 -4.22
CA LEU A 102 1.09 -21.74 -4.99
C LEU A 102 1.26 -23.07 -5.75
N ARG A 103 1.72 -23.01 -6.99
CA ARG A 103 1.97 -24.16 -7.85
C ARG A 103 3.44 -24.15 -8.24
N GLY A 104 3.97 -25.32 -8.59
CA GLY A 104 5.34 -25.43 -9.11
C GLY A 104 5.51 -24.96 -10.56
N ASP A 105 4.44 -24.47 -11.19
CA ASP A 105 4.42 -23.97 -12.57
C ASP A 105 4.14 -22.46 -12.65
N ASN A 106 4.26 -21.75 -11.52
CA ASN A 106 4.28 -20.29 -11.52
C ASN A 106 5.43 -19.78 -12.40
N PRO A 107 5.25 -18.65 -13.12
CA PRO A 107 6.36 -18.03 -13.84
C PRO A 107 7.51 -17.76 -12.88
N ASP A 108 8.70 -18.22 -13.25
CA ASP A 108 9.93 -17.95 -12.49
C ASP A 108 10.24 -16.45 -12.60
N VAL A 109 10.03 -15.72 -11.51
CA VAL A 109 10.27 -14.27 -11.45
C VAL A 109 11.54 -13.93 -10.69
N ASP A 110 12.16 -14.91 -10.03
CA ASP A 110 13.25 -14.64 -9.11
C ASP A 110 14.38 -15.68 -9.06
N PHE A 111 14.45 -16.63 -10.01
CA PHE A 111 15.39 -17.76 -10.06
C PHE A 111 15.04 -18.88 -9.07
N GLY A 112 13.82 -19.39 -9.12
CA GLY A 112 13.38 -20.56 -8.34
C GLY A 112 11.96 -20.47 -7.77
N GLY A 113 11.22 -19.39 -8.05
CA GLY A 113 9.86 -19.13 -7.60
C GLY A 113 9.23 -17.96 -8.35
#